data_AF-A0A2D4STR7-F1
#
_entry.id   AF-A0A2D4STR7-F1
#
_cell.length_a   1.000
_cell.length_b   1.000
_cell.length_c   1.000
_cell.angle_alpha   90.00
_cell.angle_beta   90.00
_cell.angle_gamma   90.00
#
_symmetry.space_group_name_H-M   'P 1'
#
loop_
_entity.id
_entity.type
_entity.pdbx_description
1 polymer ?
#
loop_
_entity_poly.entity_id
_entity_poly.type
_entity_poly.pdbx_seq_one_letter_code
_entity_poly.pdbx_strand_id
1 'polypeptide(L)'
;MIFWFILACSSKEETEDTAFALCKHDPPLSYANFGKGYIDFHCIGCHSVEIPETHRVGAPLGVDFNTYDDVLHWAERIEARGTRIYSEIITMPPGGGPTNSELEMFESWLTCAVFPQKQVRDNEGEEE
;
A
#
# COMPACT_ATOMS: atom_id res chain seq x y z
N MET A 1 -3.55 60.32 19.85
CA MET A 1 -3.38 59.28 20.90
C MET A 1 -3.70 57.93 20.28
N ILE A 2 -2.67 57.08 20.22
CA ILE A 2 -2.64 55.60 20.17
C ILE A 2 -3.73 54.90 19.36
N PHE A 3 -3.34 54.53 18.14
CA PHE A 3 -3.94 53.46 17.34
C PHE A 3 -3.72 52.13 18.07
N TRP A 4 -4.81 51.49 18.51
CA TRP A 4 -4.77 50.17 19.13
C TRP A 4 -4.86 49.12 18.02
N PHE A 5 -3.71 48.76 17.44
CA PHE A 5 -3.59 47.61 16.57
C PHE A 5 -3.58 46.35 17.44
N ILE A 6 -4.71 45.65 17.48
CA ILE A 6 -4.78 44.30 18.05
C ILE A 6 -4.08 43.37 17.06
N LEU A 7 -2.88 42.93 17.43
CA LEU A 7 -2.11 41.91 16.74
C LEU A 7 -2.84 40.56 16.96
N ALA A 8 -3.70 40.19 16.02
CA ALA A 8 -4.26 38.85 15.97
C ALA A 8 -3.13 37.87 15.61
N CYS A 9 -2.71 37.06 16.58
CA CYS A 9 -1.82 35.93 16.33
C CYS A 9 -2.64 34.88 15.59
N SER A 10 -2.52 34.85 14.25
CA SER A 10 -2.99 33.74 13.43
C SER A 10 -1.98 32.61 13.62
N SER A 11 -2.28 31.68 14.54
CA SER A 11 -1.59 30.40 14.55
C SER A 11 -1.90 29.70 13.23
N LYS A 12 -0.93 29.70 12.31
CA LYS A 12 -0.90 28.73 11.22
C LYS A 12 -0.75 27.36 11.88
N GLU A 13 -1.85 26.63 11.97
CA GLU A 13 -1.77 25.17 11.98
C GLU A 13 -1.09 24.79 10.67
N GLU A 14 0.18 24.42 10.75
CA GLU A 14 0.82 23.70 9.66
C GLU A 14 0.13 22.35 9.60
N THR A 15 -0.81 22.21 8.69
CA THR A 15 -1.30 20.91 8.26
C THR A 15 -0.09 20.20 7.68
N GLU A 16 0.58 19.38 8.49
CA GLU A 16 1.52 18.39 7.99
C GLU A 16 0.78 17.62 6.89
N ASP A 17 1.29 17.72 5.66
CA ASP A 17 0.78 17.00 4.52
C ASP A 17 0.90 15.50 4.84
N THR A 18 -0.23 14.89 5.21
CA THR A 18 -0.28 13.51 5.70
C THR A 18 0.23 12.52 4.65
N ALA A 19 0.07 12.85 3.37
CA ALA A 19 0.66 12.12 2.26
C ALA A 19 2.20 12.19 2.27
N PHE A 20 2.76 13.37 2.54
CA PHE A 20 4.21 13.55 2.68
C PHE A 20 4.76 12.79 3.89
N ALA A 21 4.03 12.71 5.00
CA ALA A 21 4.43 11.94 6.17
C ALA A 21 4.45 10.42 5.88
N LEU A 22 3.46 9.90 5.16
CA LEU A 22 3.34 8.47 4.85
C LEU A 22 4.54 7.95 4.03
N CYS A 23 5.10 8.76 3.14
CA CYS A 23 6.20 8.35 2.24
C CYS A 23 7.61 8.62 2.80
N LYS A 24 7.74 9.12 4.04
CA LYS A 24 9.04 9.41 4.66
C LYS A 24 9.66 8.17 5.31
N HIS A 25 10.18 7.28 4.49
CA HIS A 25 11.08 6.20 4.94
C HIS A 25 12.51 6.49 4.49
N ASP A 26 13.49 6.19 5.35
CA ASP A 26 14.92 6.29 5.03
C ASP A 26 15.62 4.95 5.34
N PRO A 27 15.95 4.13 4.32
CA PRO A 27 15.69 4.37 2.89
C PRO A 27 14.19 4.25 2.53
N PRO A 28 13.75 4.82 1.39
CA PRO A 28 12.39 4.62 0.89
C PRO A 28 12.04 3.13 0.75
N LEU A 29 10.79 2.77 1.04
CA LEU A 29 10.32 1.39 0.87
C LEU A 29 10.28 1.03 -0.62
N SER A 30 10.78 -0.16 -0.94
CA SER A 30 10.84 -0.71 -2.28
C SER A 30 10.46 -2.19 -2.26
N TYR A 31 10.22 -2.76 -3.45
CA TYR A 31 10.00 -4.19 -3.55
C TYR A 31 11.19 -4.99 -3.00
N ALA A 32 12.42 -4.54 -3.27
CA ALA A 32 13.63 -5.26 -2.87
C ALA A 32 13.91 -5.24 -1.36
N ASN A 33 13.61 -4.13 -0.66
CA ASN A 33 13.93 -3.99 0.77
C ASN A 33 12.76 -4.33 1.71
N PHE A 34 11.53 -4.31 1.23
CA PHE A 34 10.33 -4.51 2.05
C PHE A 34 9.27 -5.34 1.33
N GLY A 35 8.81 -4.88 0.16
CA GLY A 35 7.61 -5.41 -0.49
C GLY A 35 7.66 -6.90 -0.76
N LYS A 36 8.79 -7.42 -1.24
CA LYS A 36 8.95 -8.86 -1.50
C LYS A 36 8.78 -9.68 -0.23
N GLY A 37 9.45 -9.30 0.86
CA GLY A 37 9.36 -10.03 2.12
C GLY A 37 7.94 -10.04 2.68
N TYR A 38 7.25 -8.90 2.60
CA TYR A 38 5.86 -8.79 3.03
C TYR A 38 4.92 -9.69 2.20
N ILE A 39 5.01 -9.62 0.86
CA ILE A 39 4.18 -10.43 -0.05
C ILE A 39 4.46 -11.93 0.12
N ASP A 40 5.73 -12.31 0.22
CA ASP A 40 6.14 -13.71 0.44
C ASP A 40 5.55 -14.27 1.74
N PHE A 41 5.56 -13.47 2.82
CA PHE A 41 5.13 -13.93 4.14
C PHE A 41 3.61 -13.93 4.31
N HIS A 42 2.92 -12.87 3.86
CA HIS A 42 1.48 -12.70 4.12
C HIS A 42 0.58 -13.16 2.97
N CYS A 43 1.08 -13.26 1.74
CA CYS A 43 0.21 -13.43 0.57
C CYS A 43 0.48 -14.72 -0.21
N ILE A 44 1.75 -15.05 -0.47
CA ILE A 44 2.15 -16.19 -1.32
C ILE A 44 1.63 -17.54 -0.84
N GLY A 45 1.42 -17.70 0.47
CA GLY A 45 0.87 -18.95 1.04
C GLY A 45 -0.49 -19.36 0.47
N CYS A 46 -1.25 -18.43 -0.11
CA CYS A 46 -2.51 -18.70 -0.81
C CYS A 46 -2.52 -18.19 -2.27
N HIS A 47 -1.75 -17.15 -2.58
CA HIS A 47 -1.74 -16.46 -3.87
C HIS A 47 -0.45 -16.71 -4.65
N SER A 48 -0.15 -17.98 -4.94
CA SER A 48 1.00 -18.36 -5.74
C SER A 48 0.65 -19.44 -6.75
N VAL A 49 1.21 -19.34 -7.95
CA VAL A 49 1.06 -20.33 -9.03
C VAL A 49 1.43 -21.76 -8.60
N GLU A 50 2.31 -21.89 -7.60
CA GLU A 50 2.76 -23.16 -7.04
C GLU A 50 1.75 -23.79 -6.06
N ILE A 51 0.73 -23.02 -5.64
CA ILE A 51 -0.30 -23.50 -4.70
C ILE A 51 -1.49 -24.05 -5.50
N PRO A 52 -1.77 -25.36 -5.43
CA PRO A 52 -2.91 -25.95 -6.10
C PRO A 52 -4.23 -25.42 -5.50
N GLU A 53 -5.29 -25.39 -6.30
CA GLU A 53 -6.60 -24.83 -5.94
C GLU A 53 -7.10 -25.29 -4.56
N THR A 54 -6.94 -26.57 -4.24
CA THR A 54 -7.38 -27.17 -2.97
C THR A 54 -6.68 -26.63 -1.72
N HIS A 55 -5.53 -25.98 -1.87
CA HIS A 55 -4.72 -25.43 -0.78
C HIS A 55 -4.75 -23.90 -0.72
N ARG A 56 -5.49 -23.23 -1.60
CA ARG A 56 -5.56 -21.77 -1.70
C ARG A 56 -6.45 -21.08 -0.66
N VAL A 57 -7.13 -21.82 0.20
CA VAL A 57 -8.02 -21.27 1.24
C VAL A 57 -9.06 -20.29 0.65
N GLY A 58 -9.56 -20.61 -0.56
CA GLY A 58 -10.50 -19.77 -1.29
C GLY A 58 -9.91 -18.67 -2.17
N ALA A 59 -8.58 -18.51 -2.22
CA ALA A 59 -7.94 -17.65 -3.21
C ALA A 59 -8.15 -18.22 -4.64
N PRO A 60 -8.63 -17.42 -5.61
CA PRO A 60 -8.88 -17.90 -6.97
C PRO A 60 -7.60 -18.32 -7.69
N LEU A 61 -7.71 -19.27 -8.63
CA LEU A 61 -6.65 -19.53 -9.61
C LEU A 61 -6.43 -18.29 -10.50
N GLY A 62 -5.18 -18.00 -10.84
CA GLY A 62 -4.79 -16.86 -11.66
C GLY A 62 -4.72 -15.52 -10.92
N VAL A 63 -5.07 -15.48 -9.63
CA VAL A 63 -4.78 -14.34 -8.74
C VAL A 63 -3.54 -14.69 -7.93
N ASP A 64 -2.39 -14.44 -8.53
CA ASP A 64 -1.06 -14.84 -8.06
C ASP A 64 -0.19 -13.61 -7.84
N PHE A 65 0.76 -13.66 -6.90
CA PHE A 65 1.63 -12.53 -6.53
C PHE A 65 3.13 -12.90 -6.54
N ASN A 66 3.52 -13.84 -7.39
CA ASN A 66 4.88 -14.42 -7.44
C ASN A 66 5.95 -13.41 -7.84
N THR A 67 5.58 -12.41 -8.63
CA THR A 67 6.48 -11.38 -9.14
C THR A 67 6.00 -9.97 -8.76
N TYR A 68 6.87 -8.98 -8.96
CA TYR A 68 6.47 -7.59 -8.75
C TYR A 68 5.47 -7.11 -9.82
N ASP A 69 5.56 -7.61 -11.05
CA ASP A 69 4.58 -7.31 -12.10
C ASP A 69 3.19 -7.83 -11.75
N ASP A 70 3.11 -9.01 -11.10
CA ASP A 70 1.85 -9.53 -10.57
C ASP A 70 1.26 -8.62 -9.50
N VAL A 71 2.11 -8.11 -8.59
CA VAL A 71 1.68 -7.14 -7.57
C VAL A 71 1.16 -5.87 -8.21
N LEU A 72 1.87 -5.32 -9.21
CA LEU A 72 1.41 -4.14 -9.95
C LEU A 72 0.11 -4.44 -10.72
N HIS A 73 -0.05 -5.63 -11.27
CA HIS A 73 -1.27 -6.03 -11.98
C HIS A 73 -2.48 -6.07 -11.03
N TRP A 74 -2.30 -6.61 -9.82
CA TRP A 74 -3.35 -6.78 -8.82
C TRP A 74 -3.40 -5.69 -7.74
N ALA A 75 -2.65 -4.59 -7.87
CA ALA A 75 -2.42 -3.60 -6.81
C ALA A 75 -3.72 -3.09 -6.16
N GLU A 76 -4.74 -2.75 -6.97
CA GLU A 76 -6.04 -2.28 -6.48
C GLU A 76 -6.77 -3.35 -5.65
N ARG A 77 -6.68 -4.63 -6.06
CA ARG A 77 -7.31 -5.75 -5.35
C ARG A 77 -6.55 -6.09 -4.08
N ILE A 78 -5.23 -5.97 -4.10
CA ILE A 78 -4.36 -6.12 -2.93
C ILE A 78 -4.70 -5.03 -1.91
N GLU A 79 -4.76 -3.77 -2.32
CA GLU A 79 -5.12 -2.63 -1.47
C GLU A 79 -6.52 -2.82 -0.86
N ALA A 80 -7.52 -3.12 -1.68
CA ALA A 80 -8.91 -3.25 -1.25
C ALA A 80 -9.17 -4.40 -0.26
N ARG A 81 -8.26 -5.38 -0.15
CA ARG A 81 -8.47 -6.58 0.66
C ARG A 81 -7.48 -6.72 1.81
N GLY A 82 -6.27 -6.18 1.63
CA GLY A 82 -5.14 -6.32 2.54
C GLY A 82 -4.73 -5.03 3.26
N THR A 83 -5.46 -3.92 3.08
CA THR A 83 -5.18 -2.64 3.75
C THR A 83 -6.42 -2.01 4.35
N ARG A 84 -6.24 -0.93 5.11
CA ARG A 84 -7.32 -0.06 5.61
C ARG A 84 -7.61 1.14 4.72
N ILE A 85 -6.90 1.32 3.61
CA ILE A 85 -7.04 2.51 2.76
C ILE A 85 -8.48 2.66 2.24
N TYR A 86 -9.15 1.55 1.91
CA TYR A 86 -10.56 1.56 1.50
C TYR A 86 -11.55 1.10 2.58
N SER A 87 -11.12 0.28 3.53
CA SER A 87 -12.02 -0.32 4.52
C SER A 87 -11.30 -0.65 5.81
N GLU A 88 -11.90 -0.28 6.95
CA GLU A 88 -11.44 -0.70 8.28
C GLU A 88 -11.47 -2.23 8.46
N ILE A 89 -12.22 -2.96 7.62
CA ILE A 89 -12.30 -4.42 7.67
C ILE A 89 -11.32 -5.01 6.66
N ILE A 90 -10.18 -5.46 7.18
CA ILE A 90 -9.19 -6.21 6.41
C ILE A 90 -9.63 -7.66 6.33
N THR A 91 -9.68 -8.19 5.11
CA THR A 91 -10.20 -9.55 4.86
C THR A 91 -9.13 -10.52 4.40
N MET A 92 -7.92 -10.05 4.16
CA MET A 92 -6.76 -10.86 3.81
C MET A 92 -5.55 -10.48 4.67
N PRO A 93 -4.75 -11.46 5.12
CA PRO A 93 -4.98 -12.91 4.99
C PRO A 93 -6.05 -13.44 5.99
N PRO A 94 -6.73 -14.56 5.66
CA PRO A 94 -7.86 -15.08 6.45
C PRO A 94 -7.45 -15.70 7.80
N GLY A 95 -6.18 -16.09 7.95
CA GLY A 95 -5.65 -16.76 9.14
C GLY A 95 -5.09 -15.83 10.23
N GLY A 96 -5.27 -14.51 10.09
CA GLY A 96 -4.60 -13.50 10.92
C GLY A 96 -3.52 -12.78 10.12
N GLY A 97 -3.64 -11.46 10.07
CA GLY A 97 -2.85 -10.57 9.22
C GLY A 97 -1.54 -10.09 9.82
N PRO A 98 -0.87 -9.15 9.12
CA PRO A 98 0.28 -8.40 9.65
C PRO A 98 -0.06 -7.73 10.99
N THR A 99 0.98 -7.39 11.76
CA THR A 99 0.84 -6.44 12.86
C THR A 99 0.43 -5.05 12.35
N ASN A 100 -0.11 -4.19 13.21
CA ASN A 100 -0.48 -2.83 12.81
C ASN A 100 0.69 -2.04 12.21
N SER A 101 1.90 -2.20 12.74
CA SER A 101 3.09 -1.51 12.23
C SER A 101 3.52 -2.04 10.86
N GLU A 102 3.49 -3.35 10.63
CA GLU A 102 3.76 -3.93 9.32
C GLU A 102 2.73 -3.49 8.29
N LEU A 103 1.47 -3.39 8.71
CA LEU A 103 0.37 -2.93 7.88
C LEU A 103 0.50 -1.45 7.48
N GLU A 104 0.91 -0.58 8.41
CA GLU A 104 1.21 0.83 8.12
C GLU A 104 2.37 0.96 7.11
N MET A 105 3.41 0.13 7.25
CA MET A 105 4.49 0.08 6.27
C MET A 105 4.00 -0.44 4.90
N PHE A 106 3.08 -1.39 4.89
CA PHE A 106 2.50 -1.92 3.66
C PHE A 106 1.62 -0.90 2.94
N GLU A 107 0.78 -0.18 3.68
CA GLU A 107 -0.04 0.93 3.17
C GLU A 107 0.85 2.03 2.57
N SER A 108 1.94 2.38 3.27
CA SER A 108 2.94 3.31 2.76
C SER A 108 3.62 2.81 1.50
N TRP A 109 4.08 1.56 1.47
CA TRP A 109 4.73 0.98 0.31
C TRP A 109 3.81 0.94 -0.92
N LEU A 110 2.55 0.55 -0.75
CA LEU A 110 1.57 0.57 -1.84
C LEU A 110 1.39 1.98 -2.40
N THR A 111 1.14 2.95 -1.50
CA THR A 111 0.88 4.34 -1.88
C THR A 111 2.07 5.01 -2.55
N CYS A 112 3.27 4.80 -2.01
CA CYS A 112 4.45 5.60 -2.35
C CYS A 112 5.36 4.93 -3.38
N ALA A 113 5.30 3.60 -3.53
CA ALA A 113 6.14 2.86 -4.47
C ALA A 113 5.34 2.12 -5.54
N VAL A 114 4.25 1.42 -5.18
CA VAL A 114 3.52 0.56 -6.11
C VAL A 114 2.61 1.36 -7.04
N PHE A 115 1.72 2.20 -6.50
CA PHE A 115 0.77 2.96 -7.32
C PHE A 115 1.41 3.96 -8.29
N PRO A 116 2.47 4.71 -7.92
CA PRO A 116 3.17 5.56 -8.88
C PRO A 116 3.74 4.77 -10.06
N GLN A 117 4.28 3.58 -9.82
CA GLN A 117 4.83 2.73 -10.88
C GLN A 117 3.74 2.08 -11.72
N LYS A 118 2.62 1.64 -11.10
CA LYS A 118 1.44 1.16 -11.83
C LYS A 118 0.90 2.26 -12.75
N GLN A 119 0.77 3.49 -12.27
CA GLN A 119 0.28 4.61 -13.09
C GLN A 119 1.18 4.85 -14.31
N VAL A 120 2.51 4.83 -14.14
CA VAL A 120 3.44 4.95 -15.27
C VAL A 120 3.22 3.81 -16.28
N ARG A 121 3.16 2.56 -15.80
CA ARG A 121 2.93 1.39 -16.66
C ARG A 121 1.60 1.47 -17.42
N ASP A 122 0.54 1.85 -16.73
CA ASP A 122 -0.79 1.90 -17.32
C ASP A 122 -0.87 3.01 -18.38
N ASN A 123 -0.20 4.15 -18.16
CA ASN A 123 -0.08 5.23 -19.17
C ASN A 123 0.74 4.81 -20.41
N GLU A 124 1.79 4.00 -20.25
CA GLU A 124 2.60 3.49 -21.38
C GLU A 124 1.81 2.48 -22.26
N GLY A 125 0.82 1.80 -21.69
CA GLY A 125 -0.02 0.84 -22.42
C GLY A 125 -1.19 1.46 -23.20
N GLU A 126 -1.42 2.76 -23.08
CA GLU A 126 -2.52 3.49 -23.74
C GLU A 126 -2.09 4.15 -25.07
N GLU A 127 -0.82 4.05 -25.47
CA GLU A 127 -0.29 4.62 -26.71
C GLU A 127 -0.33 3.66 -27.93
N GLU A 128 -0.95 2.48 -27.80
CA GLU A 128 -1.10 1.48 -28.88
C GLU A 128 -2.46 1.48 -29.59
#